data_AF-A0A6M1ZE29-F1
#
_entry.id   AF-A0A6M1ZE29-F1
#
_cell.length_a   1.000
_cell.length_b   1.000
_cell.length_c   1.000
_cell.angle_alpha   90.00
_cell.angle_beta   90.00
_cell.angle_gamma   90.00
#
_symmetry.space_group_name_H-M   'P 1'
#
loop_
_entity.id
_entity.type
_entity.pdbx_description
1 polymer ?
#
loop_
_entity_poly.entity_id
_entity_poly.type
_entity_poly.pdbx_seq_one_letter_code
_entity_poly.pdbx_strand_id
1 'polypeptide(L)'
;MKMPRKPPNIDSEQYKFFSDPEKFKLVREEGIKTEREGKYRHWDIVRHLSPPKGLTIEEWWAGIKMQRLLGCKEVPLRDKGRADLFFYNLPDMVMEQLHRIDQEAGGIVKVPDGIMNPHTRDQYIVRSLIEESITSSQIEGATTTHRIAKEMLKSGRPPRDKSEQMILNNFQTMQQVRKWKDQPLTKELVFEIHGMITIKTLDESDGEGRFRRDGES
;
A
#
# COMPACT_ATOMS: atom_id res chain seq x y z
N MET A 1 -11.79 -11.09 3.67
CA MET A 1 -11.95 -10.05 2.63
C MET A 1 -12.49 -10.72 1.36
N LYS A 2 -13.58 -10.21 0.76
CA LYS A 2 -14.14 -10.81 -0.47
C LYS A 2 -13.23 -10.47 -1.65
N MET A 3 -12.77 -11.47 -2.40
CA MET A 3 -11.92 -11.21 -3.57
C MET A 3 -12.66 -10.35 -4.60
N PRO A 4 -12.02 -9.30 -5.15
CA PRO A 4 -12.52 -8.53 -6.28
C PRO A 4 -12.96 -9.44 -7.43
N ARG A 5 -14.08 -9.14 -8.08
CA ARG A 5 -14.47 -9.90 -9.28
C ARG A 5 -13.53 -9.55 -10.41
N LYS A 6 -13.16 -10.56 -11.21
CA LYS A 6 -12.33 -10.32 -12.40
C LYS A 6 -13.13 -9.47 -13.41
N PRO A 7 -12.53 -8.39 -13.95
CA PRO A 7 -13.12 -7.65 -15.05
C PRO A 7 -13.13 -8.48 -16.35
N PRO A 8 -13.98 -8.11 -17.33
CA PRO A 8 -13.87 -8.60 -18.70
C PRO A 8 -12.44 -8.39 -19.21
N ASN A 9 -11.92 -9.39 -19.93
CA ASN A 9 -10.60 -9.26 -20.55
C ASN A 9 -10.73 -8.40 -21.81
N ILE A 10 -10.48 -7.12 -21.63
CA ILE A 10 -10.54 -6.16 -22.72
C ILE A 10 -9.49 -6.50 -23.76
N ASP A 11 -8.29 -6.94 -23.39
CA ASP A 11 -7.17 -7.19 -24.32
C ASP A 11 -7.48 -8.29 -25.35
N SER A 12 -8.22 -9.33 -24.94
CA SER A 12 -8.68 -10.37 -25.86
C SER A 12 -9.94 -10.01 -26.66
N GLU A 13 -10.69 -8.99 -26.23
CA GLU A 13 -12.01 -8.64 -26.80
C GLU A 13 -12.06 -7.25 -27.44
N GLN A 14 -10.91 -6.56 -27.49
CA GLN A 14 -10.71 -5.24 -28.08
C GLN A 14 -11.45 -5.08 -29.42
N TYR A 15 -11.25 -6.02 -30.34
CA TYR A 15 -11.86 -6.00 -31.67
C TYR A 15 -13.40 -5.98 -31.68
N LYS A 16 -14.07 -6.52 -30.66
CA LYS A 16 -15.55 -6.52 -30.58
C LYS A 16 -16.13 -5.13 -30.36
N PHE A 17 -15.34 -4.23 -29.75
CA PHE A 17 -15.76 -2.85 -29.44
C PHE A 17 -15.44 -1.86 -30.57
N PHE A 18 -14.67 -2.28 -31.58
CA PHE A 18 -14.07 -1.39 -32.59
C PHE A 18 -14.66 -1.53 -34.00
N SER A 19 -15.74 -2.29 -34.16
CA SER A 19 -16.36 -2.53 -35.47
C SER A 19 -17.23 -1.37 -35.98
N ASP A 20 -17.64 -0.44 -35.12
CA ASP A 20 -18.47 0.73 -35.46
C ASP A 20 -17.77 2.04 -35.02
N PRO A 21 -17.41 2.94 -35.97
CA PRO A 21 -16.73 4.20 -35.66
C PRO A 21 -17.49 5.13 -34.71
N GLU A 22 -18.82 5.23 -34.83
CA GLU A 22 -19.62 6.11 -33.98
C GLU A 22 -19.70 5.54 -32.56
N LYS A 23 -19.85 4.21 -32.46
CA LYS A 23 -19.82 3.51 -31.18
C LYS A 23 -18.47 3.67 -30.48
N PHE A 24 -17.36 3.51 -31.21
CA PHE A 24 -16.02 3.69 -30.67
C PHE A 24 -15.81 5.11 -30.13
N LYS A 25 -16.27 6.12 -30.88
CA LYS A 25 -16.21 7.52 -30.46
C LYS A 25 -16.95 7.71 -29.14
N LEU A 26 -18.18 7.19 -29.02
CA LEU A 26 -18.97 7.26 -27.79
C LEU A 26 -18.28 6.58 -26.60
N VAL A 27 -17.75 5.36 -26.80
CA VAL A 27 -16.99 4.61 -25.77
C VAL A 27 -15.80 5.43 -25.28
N ARG A 28 -15.03 6.02 -26.20
CA ARG A 28 -13.86 6.84 -25.88
C ARG A 28 -14.24 8.09 -25.10
N GLU A 29 -15.25 8.82 -25.57
CA GLU A 29 -15.70 10.08 -24.97
C GLU A 29 -16.24 9.88 -23.55
N GLU A 30 -17.09 8.87 -23.35
CA GLU A 30 -17.62 8.55 -22.01
C GLU A 30 -16.52 8.02 -21.08
N GLY A 31 -15.53 7.28 -21.60
CA GLY A 31 -14.34 6.87 -20.83
C GLY A 31 -13.53 8.07 -20.32
N ILE A 32 -13.23 9.04 -21.20
CA ILE A 32 -12.52 10.29 -20.83
C ILE A 32 -13.30 11.06 -19.78
N LYS A 33 -14.60 11.28 -20.02
CA LYS A 33 -15.48 12.00 -19.10
C LYS A 33 -15.50 11.34 -17.72
N THR A 34 -15.60 10.01 -17.69
CA THR A 34 -15.64 9.24 -16.44
C THR A 34 -14.37 9.40 -15.60
N GLU A 35 -13.18 9.35 -16.21
CA GLU A 35 -11.91 9.54 -15.49
C GLU A 35 -11.72 11.00 -15.05
N ARG A 36 -12.21 11.98 -15.82
CA ARG A 36 -12.17 13.42 -15.48
C ARG A 36 -13.03 13.81 -14.29
N GLU A 37 -14.01 12.99 -13.91
CA GLU A 37 -14.79 13.23 -12.69
C GLU A 37 -13.96 13.06 -11.40
N GLY A 38 -12.70 12.63 -11.50
CA GLY A 38 -11.78 12.57 -10.36
C GLY A 38 -12.09 11.44 -9.37
N LYS A 39 -12.92 10.48 -9.76
CA LYS A 39 -13.27 9.31 -8.93
C LYS A 39 -12.69 8.04 -9.54
N TYR A 40 -11.80 7.37 -8.82
CA TYR A 40 -11.26 6.08 -9.27
C TYR A 40 -12.33 4.98 -9.21
N ARG A 41 -12.91 4.65 -10.36
CA ARG A 41 -13.93 3.59 -10.50
C ARG A 41 -13.27 2.26 -10.86
N HIS A 42 -13.10 1.38 -9.88
CA HIS A 42 -12.73 -0.02 -10.12
C HIS A 42 -13.89 -0.80 -10.76
N TRP A 43 -13.62 -1.93 -11.42
CA TRP A 43 -14.64 -2.78 -12.03
C TRP A 43 -15.74 -3.20 -11.05
N ASP A 44 -15.38 -3.51 -9.80
CA ASP A 44 -16.34 -3.86 -8.75
C ASP A 44 -17.35 -2.75 -8.46
N ILE A 45 -17.02 -1.48 -8.75
CA ILE A 45 -17.94 -0.36 -8.65
C ILE A 45 -18.74 -0.26 -9.94
N VAL A 46 -18.06 -0.20 -11.08
CA VAL A 46 -18.67 0.05 -12.40
C VAL A 46 -19.77 -0.98 -12.69
N ARG A 47 -19.53 -2.26 -12.42
CA ARG A 47 -20.49 -3.37 -12.66
C ARG A 47 -21.85 -3.22 -11.97
N HIS A 48 -21.99 -2.31 -11.02
CA HIS A 48 -23.21 -2.05 -10.25
C HIS A 48 -23.85 -0.69 -10.59
N LEU A 49 -23.25 0.08 -11.49
CA LEU A 49 -23.77 1.37 -11.93
C LEU A 49 -24.59 1.24 -13.21
N SER A 50 -25.40 2.25 -13.51
CA SER A 50 -26.04 2.35 -14.82
C SER A 50 -25.04 2.92 -15.84
N PRO A 51 -24.80 2.24 -16.98
CA PRO A 51 -23.91 2.76 -18.00
C PRO A 51 -24.51 4.02 -18.66
N PRO A 52 -23.66 4.89 -19.25
CA PRO A 52 -24.12 5.98 -20.10
C PRO A 52 -25.05 5.48 -21.23
N LYS A 53 -26.00 6.34 -21.64
CA LYS A 53 -26.98 5.98 -22.66
C LYS A 53 -26.28 5.53 -23.95
N GLY A 54 -26.70 4.39 -24.47
CA GLY A 54 -26.14 3.82 -25.69
C GLY A 54 -24.89 2.96 -25.49
N LEU A 55 -24.44 2.74 -24.25
CA LEU A 55 -23.36 1.81 -23.90
C LEU A 55 -23.85 0.67 -23.01
N THR A 56 -23.26 -0.51 -23.16
CA THR A 56 -23.29 -1.56 -22.14
C THR A 56 -22.28 -1.26 -21.04
N ILE A 57 -22.36 -2.00 -19.94
CA ILE A 57 -21.43 -1.83 -18.83
C ILE A 57 -19.99 -2.24 -19.21
N GLU A 58 -19.86 -3.25 -20.06
CA GLU A 58 -18.57 -3.73 -20.59
C GLU A 58 -17.96 -2.70 -21.56
N GLU A 59 -18.77 -2.10 -22.43
CA GLU A 59 -18.33 -1.04 -23.34
C GLU A 59 -17.87 0.20 -22.59
N TRP A 60 -18.62 0.61 -21.55
CA TRP A 60 -18.20 1.72 -20.69
C TRP A 60 -16.89 1.40 -19.94
N TRP A 61 -16.76 0.18 -19.41
CA TRP A 61 -15.53 -0.30 -18.78
C TRP A 61 -14.34 -0.31 -19.76
N ALA A 62 -14.56 -0.71 -21.01
CA ALA A 62 -13.54 -0.67 -22.06
C ALA A 62 -13.05 0.76 -22.30
N GLY A 63 -13.96 1.74 -22.36
CA GLY A 63 -13.60 3.16 -22.47
C GLY A 63 -12.74 3.65 -21.31
N ILE A 64 -13.12 3.33 -20.06
CA ILE A 64 -12.35 3.67 -18.85
C ILE A 64 -10.94 3.06 -18.91
N LYS A 65 -10.86 1.77 -19.21
CA LYS A 65 -9.58 1.04 -19.24
C LYS A 65 -8.67 1.51 -20.36
N MET A 66 -9.22 1.87 -21.52
CA MET A 66 -8.45 2.47 -22.61
C MET A 66 -7.78 3.76 -22.16
N GLN A 67 -8.51 4.66 -21.49
CA GLN A 67 -7.91 5.90 -20.96
C GLN A 67 -6.79 5.61 -19.96
N ARG A 68 -6.97 4.62 -19.09
CA ARG A 68 -5.92 4.23 -18.13
C ARG A 68 -4.69 3.59 -18.77
N LEU A 69 -4.87 2.88 -19.89
CA LEU A 69 -3.77 2.27 -20.64
C LEU A 69 -2.96 3.33 -21.38
N LEU A 70 -3.59 4.37 -21.94
CA LEU A 70 -2.88 5.46 -22.63
C LEU A 70 -1.92 6.24 -21.70
N GLY A 71 -2.21 6.28 -20.39
CA GLY A 71 -1.39 6.96 -19.38
C GLY A 71 -0.44 6.05 -18.61
N CYS A 72 -0.34 4.77 -18.97
CA CYS A 72 0.47 3.83 -18.20
C CYS A 72 1.97 4.10 -18.36
N LYS A 73 2.71 3.84 -17.29
CA LYS A 73 4.16 3.87 -17.23
C LYS A 73 4.65 2.46 -17.05
N GLU A 74 5.55 2.05 -17.93
CA GLU A 74 6.21 0.75 -17.82
C GLU A 74 7.15 0.72 -16.62
N VAL A 75 7.17 -0.41 -15.94
CA VAL A 75 8.17 -0.74 -14.93
C VAL A 75 9.17 -1.68 -15.60
N PRO A 76 10.49 -1.49 -15.44
CA PRO A 76 11.51 -2.35 -16.04
C PRO A 76 11.62 -3.72 -15.34
N LEU A 77 10.49 -4.32 -15.01
CA LEU A 77 10.35 -5.68 -14.50
C LEU A 77 9.81 -6.57 -15.61
N ARG A 78 10.28 -7.81 -15.65
CA ARG A 78 9.81 -8.82 -16.61
C ARG A 78 9.37 -10.05 -15.86
N ASP A 79 8.27 -10.65 -16.32
CA ASP A 79 7.90 -11.97 -15.84
C ASP A 79 8.95 -13.02 -16.27
N LYS A 80 9.00 -14.16 -15.57
CA LYS A 80 9.92 -15.28 -15.85
C LYS A 80 9.82 -15.76 -17.30
N GLY A 81 8.63 -15.69 -17.91
CA GLY A 81 8.40 -16.02 -19.33
C GLY A 81 8.68 -14.89 -20.31
N ARG A 82 9.05 -13.68 -19.84
CA ARG A 82 9.21 -12.43 -20.62
C ARG A 82 7.97 -12.03 -21.45
N ALA A 83 6.78 -12.56 -21.14
CA ALA A 83 5.57 -12.36 -21.93
C ALA A 83 4.86 -11.04 -21.60
N ASP A 84 4.77 -10.70 -20.31
CA ASP A 84 3.96 -9.57 -19.85
C ASP A 84 4.83 -8.41 -19.34
N LEU A 85 4.43 -7.20 -19.74
CA LEU A 85 4.98 -5.95 -19.21
C LEU A 85 4.27 -5.61 -17.89
N PHE A 86 5.04 -5.22 -16.89
CA PHE A 86 4.50 -4.59 -15.69
C PHE A 86 4.33 -3.10 -15.94
N PHE A 87 3.15 -2.57 -15.65
CA PHE A 87 2.86 -1.15 -15.79
C PHE A 87 2.03 -0.67 -14.61
N TYR A 88 2.10 0.63 -14.36
CA TYR A 88 1.22 1.33 -13.45
C TYR A 88 0.65 2.56 -14.15
N ASN A 89 -0.43 3.13 -13.61
CA ASN A 89 -0.97 4.39 -14.11
C ASN A 89 -1.06 5.38 -12.93
N LEU A 90 -0.92 6.67 -13.21
CA LEU A 90 -1.15 7.76 -12.27
C LEU A 90 -2.32 8.62 -12.77
N PRO A 91 -3.57 8.22 -12.50
CA PRO A 91 -4.72 9.08 -12.77
C PRO A 91 -4.59 10.44 -12.07
N ASP A 92 -5.23 11.47 -12.61
CA ASP A 92 -5.17 12.84 -12.09
C ASP A 92 -5.48 12.93 -10.59
N MET A 93 -6.47 12.17 -10.10
CA MET A 93 -6.79 12.04 -8.67
C MET A 93 -5.61 11.56 -7.81
N VAL A 94 -4.81 10.61 -8.34
CA VAL A 94 -3.63 10.09 -7.61
C VAL A 94 -2.54 11.15 -7.62
N MET A 95 -2.32 11.82 -8.76
CA MET A 95 -1.36 12.92 -8.84
C MET A 95 -1.71 14.09 -7.92
N GLU A 96 -3.00 14.44 -7.81
CA GLU A 96 -3.48 15.46 -6.87
C GLU A 96 -3.19 15.07 -5.42
N GLN A 97 -3.47 13.82 -5.04
CA GLN A 97 -3.18 13.32 -3.69
C GLN A 97 -1.68 13.29 -3.40
N LEU A 98 -0.85 12.86 -4.36
CA LEU A 98 0.60 12.92 -4.25
C LEU A 98 1.07 14.36 -4.06
N HIS A 99 0.52 15.31 -4.83
CA HIS A 99 0.85 16.72 -4.67
C HIS A 99 0.50 17.26 -3.29
N ARG A 100 -0.66 16.88 -2.74
CA ARG A 100 -1.04 17.25 -1.36
C ARG A 100 -0.07 16.67 -0.34
N ILE A 101 0.28 15.38 -0.47
CA ILE A 101 1.28 14.74 0.37
C ILE A 101 2.62 15.49 0.27
N ASP A 102 3.07 15.85 -0.92
CA ASP A 102 4.32 16.59 -1.12
C ASP A 102 4.28 17.99 -0.50
N GLN A 103 3.13 18.69 -0.56
CA GLN A 103 2.96 19.98 0.10
C GLN A 103 2.98 19.86 1.63
N GLU A 104 2.33 18.85 2.18
CA GLU A 104 2.20 18.63 3.62
C GLU A 104 3.45 17.99 4.24
N ALA A 105 4.18 17.16 3.49
CA ALA A 105 5.39 16.45 3.95
C ALA A 105 6.70 17.10 3.50
N GLY A 106 6.69 17.87 2.41
CA GLY A 106 7.86 18.52 1.82
C GLY A 106 8.23 19.85 2.48
N GLY A 107 7.26 20.54 3.09
CA GLY A 107 7.59 21.41 4.21
C GLY A 107 8.12 20.51 5.30
N ILE A 108 9.44 20.58 5.56
CA ILE A 108 10.17 19.85 6.61
C ILE A 108 9.16 19.40 7.68
N VAL A 109 9.21 18.14 8.09
CA VAL A 109 8.80 17.71 9.43
C VAL A 109 9.54 18.63 10.40
N LYS A 110 9.06 19.87 10.52
CA LYS A 110 9.55 20.93 11.37
C LYS A 110 9.03 20.40 12.66
N VAL A 111 9.89 19.57 13.26
CA VAL A 111 10.00 19.45 14.69
C VAL A 111 9.66 20.86 15.19
N PRO A 112 8.47 21.06 15.81
CA PRO A 112 7.87 22.38 15.99
C PRO A 112 8.93 23.37 16.43
N ASP A 113 8.93 24.63 15.97
CA ASP A 113 10.08 25.56 16.13
C ASP A 113 10.65 25.65 17.58
N GLY A 114 9.91 25.20 18.61
CA GLY A 114 10.40 24.96 19.98
C GLY A 114 11.28 23.71 20.22
N ILE A 115 11.56 22.87 19.21
CA ILE A 115 12.34 21.62 19.28
C ILE A 115 13.62 21.76 18.43
N MET A 116 14.28 22.92 18.53
CA MET A 116 15.63 23.13 18.00
C MET A 116 16.71 22.47 18.87
N ASN A 117 16.38 22.05 20.10
CA ASN A 117 17.29 21.34 20.97
C ASN A 117 17.34 19.84 20.61
N PRO A 118 18.54 19.27 20.32
CA PRO A 118 18.72 17.84 20.04
C PRO A 118 18.03 16.91 21.05
N HIS A 119 18.06 17.24 22.35
CA HIS A 119 17.41 16.44 23.39
C HIS A 119 15.89 16.36 23.23
N THR A 120 15.25 17.50 22.93
CA THR A 120 13.79 17.55 22.73
C THR A 120 13.37 16.84 21.44
N ARG A 121 14.24 16.86 20.41
CA ARG A 121 14.03 16.12 19.16
C ARG A 121 14.10 14.61 19.40
N ASP A 122 15.10 14.15 20.14
CA ASP A 122 15.27 12.73 20.46
C ASP A 122 14.09 12.20 21.28
N GLN A 123 13.60 12.98 22.26
CA GLN A 123 12.39 12.63 23.02
C GLN A 123 11.15 12.54 22.13
N TYR A 124 10.99 13.47 21.19
CA TYR A 124 9.88 13.42 20.23
C TYR A 124 9.96 12.17 19.36
N ILE A 125 11.13 11.85 18.82
CA ILE A 125 11.33 10.66 17.98
C ILE A 125 11.02 9.39 18.76
N VAL A 126 11.54 9.26 19.98
CA VAL A 126 11.27 8.09 20.84
C VAL A 126 9.77 7.97 21.11
N ARG A 127 9.09 9.08 21.40
CA ARG A 127 7.64 9.08 21.59
C ARG A 127 6.91 8.62 20.33
N SER A 128 7.25 9.14 19.15
CA SER A 128 6.62 8.75 17.90
C SER A 128 6.84 7.26 17.59
N LEU A 129 8.04 6.74 17.84
CA LEU A 129 8.32 5.31 17.69
C LEU A 129 7.48 4.45 18.64
N ILE A 130 7.32 4.86 19.90
CA ILE A 130 6.47 4.15 20.87
C ILE A 130 5.03 4.12 20.38
N GLU A 131 4.47 5.25 19.96
CA GLU A 131 3.08 5.34 19.49
C GLU A 131 2.89 4.48 18.23
N GLU A 132 3.79 4.60 17.26
CA GLU A 132 3.73 3.82 16.01
C GLU A 132 3.81 2.31 16.26
N SER A 133 4.68 1.87 17.18
CA SER A 133 4.83 0.45 17.51
C SER A 133 3.54 -0.14 18.07
N ILE A 134 2.85 0.63 18.91
CA ILE A 134 1.59 0.20 19.51
C ILE A 134 0.50 0.16 18.45
N THR A 135 0.34 1.25 17.69
CA THR A 135 -0.74 1.36 16.70
C THR A 135 -0.60 0.35 15.58
N SER A 136 0.57 0.20 14.98
CA SER A 136 0.78 -0.77 13.90
C SER A 136 0.62 -2.21 14.40
N SER A 137 1.17 -2.57 15.55
CA SER A 137 0.94 -3.92 16.11
C SER A 137 -0.53 -4.19 16.46
N GLN A 138 -1.31 -3.18 16.86
CA GLN A 138 -2.76 -3.33 17.08
C GLN A 138 -3.53 -3.55 15.77
N ILE A 139 -3.13 -2.90 14.68
CA ILE A 139 -3.67 -3.16 13.32
C ILE A 139 -3.40 -4.61 12.93
N GLU A 140 -2.21 -5.13 13.26
CA GLU A 140 -1.83 -6.54 13.04
C GLU A 140 -2.43 -7.52 14.08
N GLY A 141 -3.29 -7.04 14.99
CA GLY A 141 -4.07 -7.89 15.90
C GLY A 141 -3.58 -8.01 17.34
N ALA A 142 -2.56 -7.24 17.74
CA ALA A 142 -2.15 -7.18 19.15
C ALA A 142 -3.29 -6.59 20.02
N THR A 143 -3.63 -7.29 21.09
CA THR A 143 -4.75 -6.93 21.98
C THR A 143 -4.34 -6.10 23.20
N THR A 144 -3.05 -5.86 23.39
CA THR A 144 -2.55 -5.07 24.53
C THR A 144 -3.08 -3.64 24.47
N THR A 145 -3.65 -3.18 25.58
CA THR A 145 -4.12 -1.79 25.68
C THR A 145 -2.95 -0.82 25.56
N HIS A 146 -3.22 0.35 24.97
CA HIS A 146 -2.23 1.40 24.78
C HIS A 146 -1.47 1.78 26.06
N ARG A 147 -2.20 1.92 27.17
CA ARG A 147 -1.62 2.25 28.50
C ARG A 147 -0.60 1.21 28.95
N ILE A 148 -0.93 -0.08 28.85
CA ILE A 148 -0.06 -1.18 29.27
C ILE A 148 1.17 -1.27 28.37
N ALA A 149 0.97 -1.15 27.05
CA ALA A 149 2.06 -1.23 26.08
C ALA A 149 3.06 -0.07 26.27
N LYS A 150 2.56 1.15 26.51
CA LYS A 150 3.39 2.33 26.79
C LYS A 150 4.17 2.20 28.09
N GLU A 151 3.56 1.67 29.15
CA GLU A 151 4.25 1.39 30.41
C GLU A 151 5.34 0.34 30.22
N MET A 152 5.07 -0.73 29.46
CA MET A 152 6.03 -1.78 29.14
C MET A 152 7.26 -1.20 28.44
N LEU A 153 7.05 -0.45 27.36
CA LEU A 153 8.15 0.15 26.59
C LEU A 153 8.95 1.18 27.40
N LYS A 154 8.29 1.98 28.25
CA LYS A 154 8.97 2.97 29.10
C LYS A 154 9.77 2.35 30.24
N SER A 155 9.24 1.31 30.88
CA SER A 155 9.89 0.63 32.00
C SER A 155 10.97 -0.36 31.56
N GLY A 156 10.92 -0.80 30.30
CA GLY A 156 11.82 -1.84 29.78
C GLY A 156 11.56 -3.22 30.38
N ARG A 157 10.40 -3.43 31.03
CA ARG A 157 10.03 -4.75 31.55
C ARG A 157 9.85 -5.74 30.39
N PRO A 158 10.09 -7.05 30.61
CA PRO A 158 9.83 -8.05 29.59
C PRO A 158 8.33 -8.12 29.23
N PRO A 159 8.00 -8.54 27.99
CA PRO A 159 6.63 -8.78 27.56
C PRO A 159 6.07 -10.00 28.29
N ARG A 160 4.78 -9.95 28.60
CA ARG A 160 4.08 -11.01 29.35
C ARG A 160 3.30 -11.97 28.45
N ASP A 161 2.97 -11.53 27.24
CA ASP A 161 2.19 -12.29 26.27
C ASP A 161 2.62 -11.99 24.82
N LYS A 162 2.00 -12.71 23.87
CA LYS A 162 2.27 -12.58 22.43
C LYS A 162 2.01 -11.15 21.91
N SER A 163 0.95 -10.50 22.37
CA SER A 163 0.59 -9.13 21.95
C SER A 163 1.62 -8.10 22.42
N GLU A 164 2.09 -8.21 23.66
CA GLU A 164 3.18 -7.40 24.20
C GLU A 164 4.50 -7.68 23.47
N GLN A 165 4.77 -8.94 23.13
CA GLN A 165 5.95 -9.31 22.33
C GLN A 165 5.92 -8.68 20.94
N MET A 166 4.78 -8.70 20.24
CA MET A 166 4.61 -8.04 18.93
C MET A 166 4.96 -6.55 19.00
N ILE A 167 4.45 -5.85 20.02
CA ILE A 167 4.70 -4.42 20.20
C ILE A 167 6.18 -4.15 20.50
N LEU A 168 6.80 -4.97 21.36
CA LEU A 168 8.21 -4.83 21.69
C LEU A 168 9.10 -5.08 20.48
N ASN A 169 8.83 -6.14 19.72
CA ASN A 169 9.55 -6.48 18.49
C ASN A 169 9.51 -5.32 17.50
N ASN A 170 8.33 -4.76 17.28
CA ASN A 170 8.14 -3.64 16.35
C ASN A 170 8.92 -2.39 16.80
N PHE A 171 8.84 -2.03 18.09
CA PHE A 171 9.60 -0.92 18.65
C PHE A 171 11.11 -1.09 18.49
N GLN A 172 11.64 -2.28 18.82
CA GLN A 172 13.06 -2.57 18.66
C GLN A 172 13.48 -2.57 17.20
N THR A 173 12.65 -3.12 16.31
CA THR A 173 12.93 -3.16 14.87
C THR A 173 12.98 -1.76 14.29
N MET A 174 12.01 -0.88 14.57
CA MET A 174 12.04 0.48 14.06
C MET A 174 13.25 1.28 14.59
N GLN A 175 13.66 1.08 15.84
CA GLN A 175 14.89 1.67 16.36
C GLN A 175 16.13 1.19 15.60
N GLN A 176 16.15 -0.09 15.19
CA GLN A 176 17.25 -0.67 14.46
C GLN A 176 17.27 -0.23 12.99
N VAL A 177 16.12 -0.21 12.31
CA VAL A 177 15.96 0.28 10.93
C VAL A 177 16.49 1.71 10.79
N ARG A 178 16.30 2.58 11.81
CA ARG A 178 16.88 3.93 11.81
C ARG A 178 18.40 3.96 11.73
N LYS A 179 19.09 2.93 12.22
CA LYS A 179 20.55 2.78 12.12
C LYS A 179 20.97 2.22 10.76
N TRP A 180 20.06 1.53 10.07
CA TRP A 180 20.28 0.93 8.75
C TRP A 180 19.76 1.77 7.58
N LYS A 181 19.19 2.96 7.84
CA LYS A 181 18.53 3.79 6.83
C LYS A 181 19.39 4.11 5.60
N ASP A 182 20.72 4.12 5.76
CA ASP A 182 21.68 4.45 4.70
C ASP A 182 22.27 3.19 4.03
N GLN A 183 21.86 1.99 4.48
CA GLN A 183 22.25 0.72 3.87
C GLN A 183 21.37 0.39 2.66
N PRO A 184 21.91 -0.33 1.65
CA PRO A 184 21.12 -0.78 0.52
C PRO A 184 20.02 -1.75 0.99
N LEU A 185 18.82 -1.60 0.44
CA LEU A 185 17.73 -2.54 0.68
C LEU A 185 18.00 -3.86 -0.06
N THR A 186 18.55 -4.84 0.66
CA THR A 186 18.78 -6.19 0.15
C THR A 186 17.73 -7.17 0.66
N LYS A 187 17.67 -8.35 0.04
CA LYS A 187 16.80 -9.43 0.49
C LYS A 187 17.14 -9.87 1.91
N GLU A 188 18.42 -9.92 2.23
CA GLU A 188 18.95 -10.31 3.53
C GLU A 188 18.53 -9.30 4.60
N LEU A 189 18.58 -8.00 4.29
CA LEU A 189 18.09 -6.96 5.21
C LEU A 189 16.59 -7.06 5.44
N VAL A 190 15.80 -7.36 4.39
CA VAL A 190 14.35 -7.61 4.53
C VAL A 190 14.09 -8.81 5.44
N PHE A 191 14.86 -9.89 5.30
CA PHE A 191 14.78 -11.06 6.17
C PHE A 191 15.20 -10.76 7.61
N GLU A 192 16.22 -9.95 7.82
CA GLU A 192 16.62 -9.52 9.15
C GLU A 192 15.52 -8.70 9.84
N ILE A 193 14.94 -7.72 9.13
CA ILE A 193 13.79 -6.93 9.61
C ILE A 193 12.60 -7.85 9.93
N HIS A 194 12.26 -8.76 9.00
CA HIS A 194 11.16 -9.71 9.20
C HIS A 194 11.41 -10.58 10.43
N GLY A 195 12.63 -11.14 10.57
CA GLY A 195 13.05 -11.90 11.74
C GLY A 195 12.82 -11.11 13.01
N MET A 196 13.36 -9.90 13.12
CA MET A 196 13.21 -9.06 14.31
C MET A 196 11.75 -8.76 14.69
N ILE A 197 10.89 -8.47 13.70
CA ILE A 197 9.46 -8.20 13.94
C ILE A 197 8.73 -9.46 14.43
N THR A 198 9.16 -10.63 13.97
CA THR A 198 8.41 -11.88 14.12
C THR A 198 8.88 -12.78 15.28
N ILE A 199 9.95 -12.41 16.00
CA ILE A 199 10.50 -13.16 17.13
C ILE A 199 9.39 -13.58 18.10
N LYS A 200 9.15 -14.88 18.22
CA LYS A 200 8.18 -15.51 19.13
C LYS A 200 6.75 -15.03 18.93
N THR A 201 6.40 -14.55 17.74
CA THR A 201 5.04 -14.09 17.41
C THR A 201 4.42 -14.84 16.24
N LEU A 202 5.16 -15.71 15.56
CA LEU A 202 4.59 -16.65 14.59
C LEU A 202 4.11 -17.91 15.29
N ASP A 203 3.10 -18.56 14.71
CA ASP A 203 2.64 -19.86 15.20
C ASP A 203 3.66 -20.96 14.87
N GLU A 204 4.32 -20.86 13.72
CA GLU A 204 5.48 -21.66 13.33
C GLU A 204 6.76 -20.86 13.55
N SER A 205 7.51 -21.19 14.60
CA SER A 205 8.72 -20.44 14.99
C SER A 205 9.86 -20.53 13.98
N ASP A 206 9.87 -21.53 13.08
CA ASP A 206 10.88 -21.62 12.02
C ASP A 206 10.59 -20.67 10.84
N GLY A 207 9.45 -19.98 10.84
CA GLY A 207 9.01 -19.01 9.83
C GLY A 207 9.71 -17.65 9.89
N GLU A 208 10.40 -17.36 11.00
CA GLU A 208 11.05 -16.07 11.23
C GLU A 208 12.16 -15.82 10.21
N GLY A 209 12.20 -14.61 9.65
CA GLY A 209 13.27 -14.19 8.73
C GLY A 209 13.42 -14.97 7.42
N ARG A 210 12.36 -15.59 6.90
CA ARG A 210 12.38 -16.27 5.59
C ARG A 210 11.10 -16.04 4.80
N PHE A 211 11.10 -16.49 3.55
CA PHE A 211 9.84 -16.62 2.81
C PHE A 211 8.96 -17.74 3.39
N ARG A 212 7.65 -17.53 3.32
CA ARG A 212 6.63 -18.54 3.59
C ARG A 212 6.79 -19.71 2.62
N ARG A 213 6.67 -20.94 3.12
CA ARG A 213 6.64 -22.17 2.30
C ARG A 213 5.21 -22.50 1.91
N ASP A 214 5.06 -23.34 0.89
CA ASP A 214 3.75 -23.84 0.48
C ASP A 214 3.10 -24.64 1.62
N GLY A 215 1.86 -24.28 1.97
CA GLY A 215 1.08 -24.96 3.01
C GLY A 215 1.11 -24.32 4.40
N GLU A 216 2.00 -23.35 4.63
CA GLU A 216 2.02 -22.58 5.88
C GLU A 216 0.88 -21.54 5.87
N SER A 217 0.13 -21.45 6.96
CA SER A 217 -1.01 -20.54 7.12
C SER A 217 -0.59 -19.14 7.54
#